data_AF-A0A7V9L104-F1
#
_entry.id   AF-A0A7V9L104-F1
#
_cell.length_a   1.000
_cell.length_b   1.000
_cell.length_c   1.000
_cell.angle_alpha   90.00
_cell.angle_beta   90.00
_cell.angle_gamma   90.00
#
_symmetry.space_group_name_H-M   'P 1'
#
loop_
_entity.id
_entity.type
_entity.pdbx_description
1 polymer ?
#
loop_
_entity_poly.entity_id
_entity_poly.type
_entity_poly.pdbx_seq_one_letter_code
_entity_poly.pdbx_strand_id
1 'polypeptide(L)'
;MRSAWLVVLTACGPSARDLAMRESVDFRCRDRLASYVATKHMGGEEIGVQMDCVERGPRIKRWRMDRQGKRVNDEHSMSPTEFDSVWRELDGTGWPNLRDCGNGTGGKQDPIYTFDIKDDTNKATFQCQSRTMPYPYNSIVDPLDVAAQRDQKQLGDDEPADLKALEKQKPK
;
A
#
# COMPACT_ATOMS: atom_id res chain seq x y z
N MET A 1 46.51 -15.60 45.40
CA MET A 1 45.03 -15.55 45.48
C MET A 1 44.51 -14.93 44.19
N ARG A 2 43.70 -15.68 43.43
CA ARG A 2 43.16 -15.33 42.12
C ARG A 2 41.82 -14.63 42.32
N SER A 3 41.66 -13.40 41.83
CA SER A 3 40.35 -12.74 41.71
C SER A 3 39.94 -12.76 40.25
N ALA A 4 38.99 -13.64 39.93
CA ALA A 4 38.38 -13.79 38.62
C ALA A 4 37.38 -12.67 38.38
N TRP A 5 37.48 -12.01 37.24
CA TRP A 5 36.51 -11.05 36.74
C TRP A 5 35.39 -11.82 36.02
N LEU A 6 34.16 -11.69 36.50
CA LEU A 6 32.96 -12.16 35.81
C LEU A 6 32.58 -11.14 34.73
N VAL A 7 32.76 -11.51 33.46
CA VAL A 7 32.19 -10.80 32.31
C VAL A 7 30.80 -11.37 32.07
N VAL A 8 29.77 -10.57 32.36
CA VAL A 8 28.39 -10.86 31.97
C VAL A 8 28.25 -10.51 30.48
N LEU A 9 28.25 -11.53 29.62
CA LEU A 9 27.84 -11.41 28.22
C LEU A 9 26.31 -11.26 28.20
N THR A 10 25.84 -10.03 28.04
CA THR A 10 24.47 -9.76 27.61
C THR A 10 24.27 -10.35 26.23
N ALA A 11 23.57 -11.49 26.16
CA ALA A 11 23.06 -12.02 24.91
C ALA A 11 21.99 -11.06 24.37
N CYS A 12 22.37 -10.18 23.45
CA CYS A 12 21.42 -9.52 22.57
C CYS A 12 20.73 -10.62 21.76
N GLY A 13 19.44 -10.86 22.05
CA GLY A 13 18.59 -11.66 21.18
C GLY A 13 18.62 -11.10 19.76
N PRO A 14 18.45 -11.94 18.73
CA PRO A 14 18.48 -11.48 17.35
C PRO A 14 17.47 -10.36 17.18
N SER A 15 17.95 -9.24 16.66
CA SER A 15 17.11 -8.09 16.37
C SER A 15 16.09 -8.48 15.30
N ALA A 16 14.93 -7.82 15.24
CA ALA A 16 13.94 -8.08 14.19
C ALA A 16 14.53 -8.00 12.75
N ARG A 17 15.67 -7.29 12.59
CA ARG A 17 16.47 -7.26 11.36
C ARG A 17 17.12 -8.61 11.01
N ASP A 18 17.58 -9.38 11.99
CA ASP A 18 18.20 -10.70 11.78
C ASP A 18 17.17 -11.76 11.39
N LEU A 19 15.94 -11.65 11.91
CA LEU A 19 14.82 -12.51 11.48
C LEU A 19 14.38 -12.19 10.04
N ALA A 20 14.30 -10.91 9.68
CA ALA A 20 14.04 -10.48 8.30
C ALA A 20 15.14 -10.93 7.32
N MET A 21 16.40 -11.00 7.77
CA MET A 21 17.51 -11.54 6.98
C MET A 21 17.52 -13.07 6.90
N ARG A 22 16.99 -13.80 7.88
CA ARG A 22 16.92 -15.27 7.82
C ARG A 22 15.81 -15.79 6.91
N GLU A 23 14.72 -15.05 6.74
CA GLU A 23 13.70 -15.34 5.71
C GLU A 23 14.12 -14.89 4.30
N SER A 24 15.24 -14.17 4.17
CA SER A 24 15.69 -13.57 2.89
C SER A 24 16.42 -14.52 1.93
N VAL A 25 16.44 -15.83 2.18
CA VAL A 25 17.31 -16.76 1.43
C VAL A 25 16.93 -16.88 -0.06
N ASP A 26 15.72 -16.48 -0.49
CA ASP A 26 15.37 -16.45 -1.93
C ASP A 26 14.41 -15.32 -2.38
N PHE A 27 14.23 -14.26 -1.60
CA PHE A 27 13.34 -13.16 -2.02
C PHE A 27 13.95 -12.39 -3.20
N ARG A 28 13.24 -12.36 -4.33
CA ARG A 28 13.60 -11.56 -5.51
C ARG A 28 12.54 -10.50 -5.76
N CYS A 29 12.89 -9.25 -5.48
CA CYS A 29 12.02 -8.10 -5.73
C CYS A 29 11.58 -8.00 -7.20
N ARG A 30 12.46 -8.30 -8.16
CA ARG A 30 12.19 -8.21 -9.62
C ARG A 30 11.55 -6.89 -10.05
N ASP A 31 12.02 -5.78 -9.49
CA ASP A 31 11.49 -4.43 -9.72
C ASP A 31 9.97 -4.29 -9.56
N ARG A 32 9.36 -5.21 -8.82
CA ARG A 32 7.92 -5.29 -8.63
C ARG A 32 7.42 -4.05 -7.91
N LEU A 33 6.47 -3.39 -8.57
CA LEU A 33 5.73 -2.27 -8.04
C LEU A 33 4.29 -2.43 -8.48
N ALA A 34 3.38 -2.22 -7.53
CA ALA A 34 1.97 -2.11 -7.82
C ALA A 34 1.42 -0.93 -7.04
N SER A 35 0.74 -0.03 -7.75
CA SER A 35 0.12 1.13 -7.13
C SER A 35 -1.20 1.46 -7.80
N TYR A 36 -2.07 2.07 -7.01
CA TYR A 36 -3.22 2.77 -7.54
C TYR A 36 -3.39 4.12 -6.83
N VAL A 37 -3.95 5.08 -7.56
CA VAL A 37 -4.33 6.40 -7.05
C VAL A 37 -5.76 6.67 -7.45
N ALA A 38 -6.63 6.93 -6.49
CA ALA A 38 -8.02 7.31 -6.73
C ALA A 38 -8.21 8.80 -6.43
N THR A 39 -8.59 9.56 -7.44
CA THR A 39 -8.99 10.97 -7.28
C THR A 39 -10.51 11.08 -7.17
N LYS A 40 -11.01 12.14 -6.51
CA LYS A 40 -12.45 12.33 -6.23
C LYS A 40 -13.06 11.18 -5.42
N HIS A 41 -12.26 10.56 -4.55
CA HIS A 41 -12.68 9.43 -3.74
C HIS A 41 -13.49 9.88 -2.52
N MET A 42 -14.39 9.05 -2.00
CA MET A 42 -15.19 9.43 -0.82
C MET A 42 -14.33 9.63 0.44
N GLY A 43 -13.14 9.03 0.47
CA GLY A 43 -12.18 9.12 1.58
C GLY A 43 -11.30 10.37 1.58
N GLY A 44 -11.24 11.15 0.49
CA GLY A 44 -10.34 12.31 0.34
C GLY A 44 -10.23 12.76 -1.12
N GLU A 45 -9.63 13.93 -1.37
CA GLU A 45 -9.46 14.42 -2.76
C GLU A 45 -8.61 13.46 -3.60
N GLU A 46 -7.65 12.83 -2.94
CA GLU A 46 -6.81 11.77 -3.47
C GLU A 46 -6.58 10.73 -2.38
N ILE A 47 -6.67 9.45 -2.72
CA ILE A 47 -6.11 8.35 -1.95
C ILE A 47 -5.17 7.54 -2.85
N GLY A 48 -4.19 6.88 -2.26
CA GLY A 48 -3.40 5.92 -3.01
C GLY A 48 -2.74 4.90 -2.13
N VAL A 49 -2.40 3.78 -2.76
CA VAL A 49 -1.65 2.68 -2.17
C VAL A 49 -0.56 2.27 -3.15
N GLN A 50 0.62 2.00 -2.62
CA GLN A 50 1.77 1.52 -3.39
C GLN A 50 2.48 0.44 -2.59
N MET A 51 2.64 -0.72 -3.21
CA MET A 51 3.52 -1.78 -2.75
C MET A 51 4.78 -1.79 -3.64
N ASP A 52 5.95 -1.81 -3.03
CA ASP A 52 7.23 -1.88 -3.75
C ASP A 52 8.34 -2.54 -2.90
N CYS A 53 9.45 -2.90 -3.52
CA CYS A 53 10.57 -3.57 -2.83
C CYS A 53 11.97 -3.07 -3.22
N VAL A 54 12.08 -2.03 -4.06
CA VAL A 54 13.31 -1.67 -4.80
C VAL A 54 14.38 -1.03 -3.91
N GLU A 55 14.01 -0.17 -2.96
CA GLU A 55 15.00 0.67 -2.25
C GLU A 55 15.31 0.21 -0.82
N ARG A 56 14.34 -0.41 -0.11
CA ARG A 56 14.47 -0.71 1.33
C ARG A 56 13.92 -2.10 1.70
N GLY A 57 13.75 -2.97 0.71
CA GLY A 57 13.02 -4.23 0.86
C GLY A 57 11.50 -4.04 0.77
N PRO A 58 10.73 -5.14 0.93
CA PRO A 58 9.28 -5.13 0.77
C PRO A 58 8.59 -4.15 1.72
N ARG A 59 7.72 -3.32 1.17
CA ARG A 59 6.95 -2.33 1.92
C ARG A 59 5.65 -2.01 1.22
N ILE A 60 4.74 -1.43 1.99
CA ILE A 60 3.54 -0.82 1.47
C ILE A 60 3.38 0.57 2.05
N LYS A 61 3.02 1.50 1.17
CA LYS A 61 2.75 2.89 1.46
C LYS A 61 1.31 3.14 1.11
N ARG A 62 0.61 3.86 1.97
CA ARG A 62 -0.70 4.42 1.65
C ARG A 62 -0.72 5.89 2.00
N TRP A 63 -1.53 6.64 1.28
CA TRP A 63 -1.67 8.05 1.52
C TRP A 63 -3.06 8.54 1.22
N ARG A 64 -3.34 9.72 1.77
CA ARG A 64 -4.58 10.45 1.58
C ARG A 64 -4.27 11.93 1.57
N MET A 65 -4.86 12.66 0.64
CA MET A 65 -4.88 14.11 0.67
C MET A 65 -6.04 14.57 1.56
N ASP A 66 -5.71 15.34 2.60
CA ASP A 66 -6.71 15.99 3.44
C ASP A 66 -7.36 17.18 2.72
N ARG A 67 -8.37 17.77 3.37
CA ARG A 67 -9.13 18.91 2.80
C ARG A 67 -8.32 20.21 2.69
N GLN A 68 -7.12 20.26 3.24
CA GLN A 68 -6.20 21.40 3.12
C GLN A 68 -5.19 21.17 1.98
N GLY A 69 -5.32 20.06 1.23
CA GLY A 69 -4.39 19.67 0.19
C GLY A 69 -3.09 19.07 0.75
N LYS A 70 -3.01 18.77 2.05
CA LYS A 70 -1.84 18.17 2.67
C LYS A 70 -1.95 16.65 2.59
N ARG A 71 -0.85 16.03 2.17
CA ARG A 71 -0.74 14.58 2.06
C ARG A 71 -0.36 13.97 3.41
N VAL A 72 -1.24 13.13 3.94
CA VAL A 72 -0.98 12.27 5.10
C VAL A 72 -0.57 10.91 4.55
N ASN A 73 0.61 10.44 4.93
CA ASN A 73 1.16 9.16 4.49
C ASN A 73 1.32 8.23 5.68
N ASP A 74 1.18 6.95 5.43
CA ASP A 74 1.52 5.87 6.33
C ASP A 74 2.27 4.79 5.54
N GLU A 75 3.32 4.25 6.14
CA GLU A 75 4.21 3.28 5.51
C GLU A 75 4.64 2.25 6.54
N HIS A 76 4.60 0.98 6.15
CA HIS A 76 5.19 -0.08 6.93
C HIS A 76 5.94 -1.08 6.06
N SER A 77 6.92 -1.74 6.67
CA SER A 77 7.60 -2.87 6.06
C SER A 77 6.66 -4.07 5.99
N MET A 78 6.88 -4.90 4.98
CA MET A 78 6.21 -6.18 4.80
C MET A 78 7.24 -7.31 4.91
N SER A 79 6.81 -8.49 5.31
CA SER A 79 7.67 -9.67 5.16
C SER A 79 7.78 -10.05 3.67
N PRO A 80 8.87 -10.71 3.23
CA PRO A 80 8.97 -11.24 1.88
C PRO A 80 7.80 -12.14 1.47
N THR A 81 7.36 -13.02 2.37
CA THR A 81 6.23 -13.93 2.15
C THR A 81 4.92 -13.18 1.93
N GLU A 82 4.68 -12.13 2.70
CA GLU A 82 3.50 -11.29 2.56
C GLU A 82 3.50 -10.55 1.22
N PHE A 83 4.62 -9.97 0.84
CA PHE A 83 4.78 -9.31 -0.45
C PHE A 83 4.54 -10.27 -1.62
N ASP A 84 5.14 -11.47 -1.58
CA ASP A 84 4.93 -12.47 -2.63
C ASP A 84 3.49 -12.99 -2.67
N SER A 85 2.79 -13.03 -1.54
CA SER A 85 1.37 -13.37 -1.50
C SER A 85 0.52 -12.34 -2.22
N VAL A 86 0.68 -11.05 -1.87
CA VAL A 86 -0.04 -9.95 -2.52
C VAL A 86 0.31 -9.89 -3.99
N TRP A 87 1.60 -10.02 -4.33
CA TRP A 87 2.05 -10.02 -5.72
C TRP A 87 1.43 -11.15 -6.55
N ARG A 88 1.28 -12.36 -5.99
CA ARG A 88 0.66 -13.49 -6.70
C ARG A 88 -0.81 -13.24 -7.00
N GLU A 89 -1.54 -12.60 -6.11
CA GLU A 89 -2.93 -12.20 -6.34
C GLU A 89 -3.01 -11.18 -7.49
N LEU A 90 -2.13 -10.17 -7.47
CA LEU A 90 -2.02 -9.20 -8.56
C LEU A 90 -1.67 -9.85 -9.90
N ASP A 91 -0.69 -10.75 -9.92
CA ASP A 91 -0.25 -11.45 -11.13
C ASP A 91 -1.38 -12.30 -11.74
N GLY A 92 -2.21 -12.91 -10.90
CA GLY A 92 -3.39 -13.67 -11.31
C GLY A 92 -4.47 -12.85 -12.04
N THR A 93 -4.41 -11.51 -12.00
CA THR A 93 -5.35 -10.64 -12.71
C THR A 93 -5.07 -10.50 -14.21
N GLY A 94 -3.87 -10.89 -14.66
CA GLY A 94 -3.44 -10.65 -16.05
C GLY A 94 -3.17 -9.18 -16.36
N TRP A 95 -2.78 -8.39 -15.35
CA TRP A 95 -2.50 -6.96 -15.41
C TRP A 95 -1.67 -6.46 -16.61
N PRO A 96 -0.69 -7.20 -17.20
CA PRO A 96 0.06 -6.68 -18.37
C PRO A 96 -0.84 -6.44 -19.59
N ASN A 97 -1.96 -7.14 -19.67
CA ASN A 97 -2.92 -7.05 -20.76
C ASN A 97 -4.09 -6.11 -20.46
N LEU A 98 -4.18 -5.58 -19.24
CA LEU A 98 -5.22 -4.63 -18.88
C LEU A 98 -4.99 -3.28 -19.54
N ARG A 99 -6.10 -2.57 -19.73
CA ARG A 99 -6.20 -1.25 -20.35
C ARG A 99 -7.15 -0.42 -19.51
N ASP A 100 -7.49 0.77 -19.98
CA ASP A 100 -8.51 1.57 -19.31
C ASP A 100 -9.82 0.79 -19.22
N CYS A 101 -10.47 0.85 -18.06
CA CYS A 101 -11.67 0.05 -17.83
C CYS A 101 -12.83 0.54 -18.69
N GLY A 102 -13.29 -0.32 -19.61
CA GLY A 102 -14.50 -0.06 -20.39
C GLY A 102 -15.80 -0.34 -19.63
N ASN A 103 -15.70 -1.01 -18.48
CA ASN A 103 -16.83 -1.47 -17.66
C ASN A 103 -16.98 -0.68 -16.34
N GLY A 104 -16.35 0.49 -16.22
CA GLY A 104 -16.59 1.41 -15.11
C GLY A 104 -17.97 2.07 -15.17
N THR A 105 -18.43 2.63 -14.05
CA THR A 105 -19.71 3.36 -14.03
C THR A 105 -19.67 4.68 -14.80
N GLY A 106 -18.49 5.29 -14.97
CA GLY A 106 -18.26 6.45 -15.86
C GLY A 106 -19.00 7.74 -15.46
N GLY A 107 -19.59 7.82 -14.28
CA GLY A 107 -20.32 8.97 -13.79
C GLY A 107 -19.40 10.16 -13.51
N LYS A 108 -19.87 11.38 -13.76
CA LYS A 108 -19.07 12.62 -13.62
C LYS A 108 -18.42 12.81 -12.23
N GLN A 109 -19.06 12.25 -11.20
CA GLN A 109 -18.62 12.31 -9.80
C GLN A 109 -17.91 11.02 -9.36
N ASP A 110 -17.79 10.04 -10.24
CA ASP A 110 -17.13 8.80 -9.88
C ASP A 110 -15.62 9.02 -9.77
N PRO A 111 -14.96 8.35 -8.81
CA PRO A 111 -13.53 8.44 -8.66
C PRO A 111 -12.82 7.90 -9.89
N ILE A 112 -11.69 8.53 -10.21
CA ILE A 112 -10.80 8.08 -11.27
C ILE A 112 -9.62 7.41 -10.62
N TYR A 113 -9.56 6.09 -10.77
CA TYR A 113 -8.43 5.26 -10.35
C TYR A 113 -7.41 5.24 -11.47
N THR A 114 -6.14 5.50 -11.14
CA THR A 114 -5.00 5.31 -12.02
C THR A 114 -4.14 4.21 -11.43
N PHE A 115 -3.82 3.20 -12.22
CA PHE A 115 -3.00 2.07 -11.83
C PHE A 115 -1.62 2.19 -12.48
N ASP A 116 -0.57 1.88 -11.74
CA ASP A 116 0.79 1.67 -12.26
C ASP A 116 1.33 0.38 -11.67
N ILE A 117 1.54 -0.62 -12.53
CA ILE A 117 2.02 -1.95 -12.16
C ILE A 117 3.18 -2.30 -13.08
N LYS A 118 4.27 -2.80 -12.50
CA LYS A 118 5.44 -3.27 -13.24
C LYS A 118 6.16 -4.39 -12.51
N ASP A 119 6.87 -5.20 -13.27
CA ASP A 119 7.92 -6.11 -12.82
C ASP A 119 9.20 -5.88 -13.64
N ASP A 120 10.08 -6.86 -13.68
CA ASP A 120 11.34 -6.84 -14.42
C ASP A 120 11.15 -6.96 -15.94
N THR A 121 9.96 -7.29 -16.41
CA THR A 121 9.66 -7.63 -17.81
C THR A 121 8.53 -6.79 -18.41
N ASN A 122 7.51 -6.48 -17.61
CA ASN A 122 6.24 -5.90 -18.01
C ASN A 122 6.00 -4.58 -17.26
N LYS A 123 5.27 -3.69 -17.92
CA LYS A 123 4.73 -2.47 -17.31
C LYS A 123 3.36 -2.18 -17.89
N ALA A 124 2.40 -1.83 -17.03
CA ALA A 124 1.08 -1.38 -17.42
C ALA A 124 0.68 -0.15 -16.61
N THR A 125 0.13 0.83 -17.31
CA THR A 125 -0.50 2.00 -16.71
C THR A 125 -1.87 2.17 -17.36
N PHE A 126 -2.92 2.22 -16.56
CA PHE A 126 -4.30 2.30 -17.04
C PHE A 126 -5.19 2.98 -16.01
N GLN A 127 -6.38 3.40 -16.44
CA GLN A 127 -7.33 4.13 -15.63
C GLN A 127 -8.69 3.44 -15.54
N CYS A 128 -9.38 3.61 -14.42
CA CYS A 128 -10.76 3.20 -14.28
C CYS A 128 -11.59 4.27 -13.56
N GLN A 129 -12.61 4.78 -14.23
CA GLN A 129 -13.57 5.70 -13.64
C GLN A 129 -14.79 4.91 -13.17
N SER A 130 -14.84 4.60 -11.88
CA SER A 130 -15.92 3.78 -11.33
C SER A 130 -16.14 4.02 -9.85
N ARG A 131 -17.40 4.02 -9.40
CA ARG A 131 -17.75 4.06 -7.97
C ARG A 131 -17.50 2.74 -7.25
N THR A 132 -17.73 1.64 -7.97
CA THR A 132 -17.44 0.29 -7.52
C THR A 132 -16.46 -0.30 -8.50
N MET A 133 -15.31 -0.74 -8.01
CA MET A 133 -14.27 -1.24 -8.88
C MET A 133 -14.76 -2.54 -9.57
N PRO A 134 -14.82 -2.59 -10.91
CA PRO A 134 -15.28 -3.79 -11.58
C PRO A 134 -14.15 -4.82 -11.69
N TYR A 135 -14.52 -6.09 -11.88
CA TYR A 135 -13.55 -7.12 -12.25
C TYR A 135 -12.89 -6.80 -13.60
N PRO A 136 -11.57 -7.02 -13.77
CA PRO A 136 -10.59 -7.56 -12.81
C PRO A 136 -9.87 -6.51 -11.95
N TYR A 137 -10.22 -5.23 -12.09
CA TYR A 137 -9.53 -4.12 -11.41
C TYR A 137 -9.68 -4.17 -9.88
N ASN A 138 -10.78 -4.72 -9.37
CA ASN A 138 -10.96 -4.87 -7.92
C ASN A 138 -9.97 -5.89 -7.35
N SER A 139 -9.64 -6.94 -8.11
CA SER A 139 -8.60 -7.90 -7.75
C SER A 139 -7.18 -7.31 -7.72
N ILE A 140 -7.02 -6.03 -8.10
CA ILE A 140 -5.80 -5.24 -7.89
C ILE A 140 -5.93 -4.38 -6.63
N VAL A 141 -7.05 -3.67 -6.48
CA VAL A 141 -7.28 -2.75 -5.35
C VAL A 141 -7.40 -3.51 -4.02
N ASP A 142 -8.24 -4.54 -3.98
CA ASP A 142 -8.59 -5.29 -2.77
C ASP A 142 -7.35 -5.84 -2.02
N PRO A 143 -6.41 -6.56 -2.66
CA PRO A 143 -5.22 -7.07 -1.95
C PRO A 143 -4.26 -5.96 -1.51
N LEU A 144 -4.16 -4.86 -2.26
CA LEU A 144 -3.36 -3.70 -1.86
C LEU A 144 -3.95 -3.02 -0.63
N ASP A 145 -5.27 -2.85 -0.58
CA ASP A 145 -5.97 -2.23 0.54
C ASP A 145 -5.88 -3.07 1.82
N VAL A 146 -6.09 -4.39 1.69
CA VAL A 146 -5.95 -5.32 2.82
C VAL A 146 -4.52 -5.28 3.38
N ALA A 147 -3.52 -5.30 2.50
CA ALA A 147 -2.12 -5.23 2.92
C ALA A 147 -1.78 -3.89 3.59
N ALA A 148 -2.33 -2.78 3.09
CA ALA A 148 -2.05 -1.44 3.62
C ALA A 148 -2.79 -1.12 4.93
N GLN A 149 -3.83 -1.87 5.27
CA GLN A 149 -4.62 -1.67 6.49
C GLN A 149 -4.21 -2.60 7.63
N ARG A 150 -3.44 -3.65 7.36
CA ARG A 150 -3.04 -4.64 8.37
C ARG A 150 -2.31 -3.97 9.53
N ASP A 151 -2.86 -4.11 10.73
CA ASP A 151 -2.31 -3.60 12.00
C ASP A 151 -2.11 -2.07 12.06
N GLN A 152 -2.77 -1.31 11.19
CA GLN A 152 -2.66 0.15 11.14
C GLN A 152 -3.94 0.87 11.56
N LYS A 153 -3.80 2.06 12.16
CA LYS A 153 -4.92 2.98 12.43
C LYS A 153 -5.52 3.52 11.14
N GLN A 154 -6.72 4.09 11.16
CA GLN A 154 -7.29 4.68 9.96
C GLN A 154 -6.61 6.02 9.63
N LEU A 155 -6.19 6.20 8.38
CA LEU A 155 -5.67 7.49 7.91
C LEU A 155 -6.75 8.57 8.07
N GLY A 156 -6.47 9.59 8.87
CA GLY A 156 -7.41 10.68 9.17
C GLY A 156 -8.01 10.66 10.59
N ASP A 157 -7.72 9.64 11.39
CA ASP A 157 -8.13 9.61 12.81
C ASP A 157 -7.55 10.80 13.59
N ASP A 158 -6.35 11.24 13.23
CA ASP A 158 -5.65 12.36 13.88
C ASP A 158 -5.98 13.73 13.28
N GLU A 159 -6.91 13.83 12.32
CA GLU A 159 -7.36 15.15 11.84
C GLU A 159 -8.03 15.94 12.98
N PRO A 160 -7.68 17.22 13.14
CA PRO A 160 -8.21 18.03 14.22
C PRO A 160 -9.73 18.19 14.09
N ALA A 161 -10.41 18.22 15.24
CA ALA A 161 -11.87 18.05 15.32
C ALA A 161 -12.67 19.15 14.60
N ASP A 162 -12.08 20.33 14.42
CA ASP A 162 -12.59 21.44 13.63
C ASP A 162 -12.71 21.08 12.15
N LEU A 163 -11.74 20.37 11.57
CA LEU A 163 -11.82 19.87 10.19
C LEU A 163 -12.87 18.76 10.04
N LYS A 164 -13.05 17.93 11.08
CA LYS A 164 -14.12 16.92 11.14
C LYS A 164 -15.51 17.55 11.33
N ALA A 165 -15.63 18.66 12.05
CA ALA A 165 -16.90 19.35 12.28
C ALA A 165 -17.44 20.04 11.02
N LEU A 166 -16.55 20.56 10.16
CA LEU A 166 -16.90 21.07 8.83
C LEU A 166 -17.59 20.02 7.92
N GLU A 167 -17.35 18.72 8.18
CA GLU A 167 -18.00 17.60 7.47
C GLU A 167 -19.48 17.48 7.81
N LYS A 168 -19.82 17.60 9.10
CA LYS A 168 -21.20 17.47 9.58
C LYS A 168 -22.08 18.67 9.22
N GLN A 169 -21.46 19.80 8.85
CA GLN A 169 -22.15 21.06 8.60
C GLN A 169 -22.37 21.41 7.13
N LYS A 170 -21.81 20.68 6.15
CA LYS A 170 -22.17 20.90 4.74
C LYS A 170 -23.55 20.28 4.46
N PRO A 171 -24.62 21.07 4.23
CA PRO A 171 -25.88 20.53 3.74
C PRO A 171 -25.68 20.07 2.29
N LYS A 172 -26.44 19.05 1.90
CA LYS A 172 -26.58 18.60 0.51
C LYS A 172 -27.00 19.72 -0.43
#